data_AF-A0AAV3FI81-F1
#
_entry.id   AF-A0AAV3FI81-F1
#
_cell.length_a   1.000
_cell.length_b   1.000
_cell.length_c   1.000
_cell.angle_alpha   90.00
_cell.angle_beta   90.00
_cell.angle_gamma   90.00
#
_symmetry.space_group_name_H-M   'P 1'
#
loop_
_entity.id
_entity.type
_entity.pdbx_description
1 polymer ?
#
loop_
_entity_poly.entity_id
_entity_poly.type
_entity_poly.pdbx_seq_one_letter_code
_entity_poly.pdbx_strand_id
1 'polypeptide(L)'
;MMTGAQAAHCGSVSAISLGLPVSTAIPEAKGTLPKALFVGKAPISGKLKQRLVNEIESITMLALARSANTGLADGKLIPEVLVIGLKLTAKATGIPNEVIDLIAGQRKSGIVFVCVRDVPFEGSTREECAFAVRRAIPGRAGHTPIYQVYAGDWQPAGSPAGAGRLYY
;
A
#
# COMPACT_ATOMS: atom_id res chain seq x y z
N MET A 1 -0.99 2.70 -33.09
CA MET A 1 -1.74 2.11 -31.96
C MET A 1 -0.71 1.54 -30.98
N MET A 2 -0.43 2.23 -29.87
CA MET A 2 0.38 1.64 -28.80
C MET A 2 -0.58 0.86 -27.91
N THR A 3 -0.51 -0.47 -27.94
CA THR A 3 -1.00 -1.29 -26.83
C THR A 3 -0.09 -1.01 -25.64
N GLY A 4 -0.35 0.10 -24.94
CA GLY A 4 0.37 0.47 -23.73
C GLY A 4 0.14 -0.61 -22.68
N ALA A 5 1.22 -1.11 -22.07
CA ALA A 5 1.10 -2.05 -20.97
C ALA A 5 0.18 -1.46 -19.90
N GLN A 6 -0.89 -2.18 -19.58
CA GLN A 6 -1.85 -1.75 -18.57
C GLN A 6 -1.14 -1.67 -17.21
N ALA A 7 -1.41 -0.60 -16.45
CA ALA A 7 -0.83 -0.41 -15.14
C ALA A 7 -1.43 -1.41 -14.14
N ALA A 8 -0.63 -1.88 -13.20
CA ALA A 8 -1.08 -2.73 -12.12
C ALA A 8 -2.17 -2.04 -11.29
N HIS A 9 -3.15 -2.83 -10.86
CA HIS A 9 -4.31 -2.33 -10.13
C HIS A 9 -4.62 -3.18 -8.89
N CYS A 10 -5.29 -2.56 -7.94
CA CYS A 10 -5.84 -3.15 -6.73
C CYS A 10 -7.29 -2.69 -6.63
N GLY A 11 -8.23 -3.54 -7.07
CA GLY A 11 -9.56 -3.06 -7.40
C GLY A 11 -9.51 -2.00 -8.50
N SER A 12 -10.29 -0.94 -8.36
CA SER A 12 -10.25 0.25 -9.23
C SER A 12 -9.04 1.16 -9.05
N VAL A 13 -8.15 0.90 -8.08
CA VAL A 13 -7.00 1.76 -7.79
C VAL A 13 -5.76 1.32 -8.56
N SER A 14 -5.14 2.25 -9.29
CA SER A 14 -3.84 2.09 -9.97
C SER A 14 -2.94 3.29 -9.68
N ALA A 15 -1.66 3.24 -10.10
CA ALA A 15 -0.80 4.42 -10.04
C ALA A 15 -1.43 5.65 -10.72
N ILE A 16 -2.12 5.44 -11.85
CA ILE A 16 -2.70 6.51 -12.66
C ILE A 16 -3.92 7.11 -11.99
N SER A 17 -4.80 6.29 -11.42
CA SER A 17 -5.98 6.79 -10.69
C SER A 17 -5.61 7.56 -9.42
N LEU A 18 -4.41 7.32 -8.88
CA LEU A 18 -3.85 8.04 -7.74
C LEU A 18 -3.15 9.36 -8.15
N GLY A 19 -3.13 9.69 -9.45
CA GLY A 19 -2.45 10.87 -9.98
C GLY A 19 -0.92 10.75 -10.04
N LEU A 20 -0.37 9.54 -9.92
CA LEU A 20 1.08 9.34 -10.05
C LEU A 20 1.49 9.35 -11.53
N PRO A 21 2.71 9.83 -11.84
CA PRO A 21 3.23 9.79 -13.21
C PRO A 21 3.29 8.37 -13.75
N VAL A 22 2.97 8.19 -15.03
CA VAL A 22 3.06 6.91 -15.75
C VAL A 22 4.44 6.27 -15.62
N SER A 23 5.50 7.07 -15.55
CA SER A 23 6.88 6.61 -15.36
C SER A 23 7.13 5.85 -14.05
N THR A 24 6.25 6.01 -13.06
CA THR A 24 6.32 5.29 -11.78
C THR A 24 5.44 4.05 -11.75
N ALA A 25 4.51 3.89 -12.70
CA ALA A 25 3.53 2.82 -12.71
C ALA A 25 4.18 1.45 -12.95
N ILE A 26 3.78 0.46 -12.15
CA ILE A 26 4.19 -0.92 -12.36
C ILE A 26 3.31 -1.53 -13.46
N PRO A 27 3.89 -2.23 -14.45
CA PRO A 27 3.10 -2.99 -15.42
C PRO A 27 2.29 -4.10 -14.73
N GLU A 28 1.05 -4.32 -15.18
CA GLU A 28 0.12 -5.27 -14.57
C GLU A 28 0.70 -6.67 -14.39
N ALA A 29 1.39 -7.19 -15.42
CA ALA A 29 2.05 -8.49 -15.39
C ALA A 29 3.14 -8.64 -14.30
N LYS A 30 3.58 -7.54 -13.67
CA LYS A 30 4.63 -7.51 -12.64
C LYS A 30 4.12 -7.03 -11.28
N GLY A 31 2.84 -6.67 -11.17
CA GLY A 31 2.28 -6.04 -9.98
C GLY A 31 2.03 -7.01 -8.82
N THR A 32 1.55 -8.22 -9.09
CA THR A 32 1.08 -9.14 -8.05
C THR A 32 2.22 -9.67 -7.18
N LEU A 33 2.07 -9.53 -5.86
CA LEU A 33 3.00 -10.04 -4.86
C LEU A 33 2.38 -11.22 -4.09
N PRO A 34 2.94 -12.44 -4.19
CA PRO A 34 2.45 -13.56 -3.40
C PRO A 34 2.56 -13.30 -1.89
N LYS A 35 1.50 -13.59 -1.12
CA LYS A 35 1.50 -13.46 0.35
C LYS A 35 2.67 -14.21 1.02
N ALA A 36 3.07 -15.34 0.44
CA ALA A 36 4.20 -16.15 0.91
C ALA A 36 5.53 -15.37 0.98
N LEU A 37 5.72 -14.35 0.13
CA LEU A 37 6.91 -13.49 0.16
C LEU A 37 7.09 -12.76 1.50
N PHE A 38 6.00 -12.58 2.26
CA PHE A 38 6.00 -11.84 3.51
C PHE A 38 5.98 -12.73 4.75
N VAL A 39 5.79 -14.04 4.58
CA VAL A 39 5.77 -15.01 5.69
C VAL A 39 7.14 -15.67 5.90
N GLY A 40 7.96 -15.77 4.85
CA GLY A 40 9.21 -16.54 4.89
C GLY A 40 10.45 -15.82 5.44
N LYS A 41 10.39 -14.50 5.70
CA LYS A 41 11.58 -13.70 6.04
C LYS A 41 11.90 -13.61 7.52
N ALA A 42 10.90 -13.76 8.39
CA ALA A 42 11.05 -13.69 9.83
C ALA A 42 9.95 -14.52 10.51
N PRO A 43 10.18 -15.03 11.73
CA PRO A 43 9.12 -15.65 12.51
C PRO A 43 7.95 -14.68 12.70
N ILE A 44 6.74 -15.12 12.32
CA ILE A 44 5.49 -14.38 12.57
C ILE A 44 4.57 -15.23 13.44
N SER A 45 3.72 -14.57 14.22
CA SER A 45 2.72 -15.27 15.03
C SER A 45 1.69 -15.98 14.15
N GLY A 46 1.11 -17.08 14.64
CA GLY A 46 0.01 -17.77 13.96
C GLY A 46 -1.18 -16.86 13.68
N LYS A 47 -1.49 -15.95 14.62
CA LYS A 47 -2.54 -14.93 14.47
C LYS A 47 -2.25 -13.99 13.29
N LEU A 48 -1.03 -13.46 13.19
CA LEU A 48 -0.65 -12.57 12.09
C LEU A 48 -0.68 -13.30 10.73
N LYS A 49 -0.21 -14.55 10.69
CA LYS A 49 -0.32 -15.39 9.49
C LYS A 49 -1.77 -15.59 9.07
N GLN A 50 -2.67 -15.86 10.03
CA GLN A 50 -4.11 -16.00 9.76
C GLN A 50 -4.73 -14.70 9.26
N ARG A 51 -4.40 -13.53 9.84
CA ARG A 51 -4.87 -12.23 9.33
C ARG A 51 -4.43 -12.00 7.90
N LEU A 52 -3.16 -12.21 7.58
CA LEU A 52 -2.64 -12.07 6.21
C LEU A 52 -3.39 -12.95 5.20
N VAL A 53 -3.77 -14.17 5.60
CA VAL A 53 -4.50 -15.10 4.72
C VAL A 53 -5.97 -14.72 4.60
N ASN A 54 -6.62 -14.37 5.71
CA ASN A 54 -8.07 -14.22 5.79
C ASN A 54 -8.58 -12.81 5.50
N GLU A 55 -7.82 -11.78 5.84
CA GLU A 55 -8.23 -10.37 5.74
C GLU A 55 -7.71 -9.72 4.45
N ILE A 56 -6.62 -10.21 3.88
CA ILE A 56 -6.06 -9.71 2.63
C ILE A 56 -6.48 -10.64 1.51
N GLU A 57 -7.11 -10.12 0.47
CA GLU A 57 -7.41 -10.86 -0.75
C GLU A 57 -6.15 -10.95 -1.62
N SER A 58 -5.61 -9.80 -2.00
CA SER A 58 -4.44 -9.67 -2.87
C SER A 58 -3.52 -8.52 -2.44
N ILE A 59 -2.25 -8.62 -2.85
CA ILE A 59 -1.21 -7.60 -2.62
C ILE A 59 -0.63 -7.24 -3.98
N THR A 60 -0.69 -5.96 -4.33
CA THR A 60 -0.24 -5.49 -5.65
C THR A 60 0.74 -4.34 -5.48
N MET A 61 1.91 -4.42 -6.11
CA MET A 61 2.77 -3.27 -6.30
C MET A 61 2.20 -2.39 -7.41
N LEU A 62 1.77 -1.18 -7.06
CA LEU A 62 1.12 -0.24 -7.98
C LEU A 62 2.13 0.71 -8.62
N ALA A 63 3.06 1.22 -7.82
CA ALA A 63 4.08 2.17 -8.28
C ALA A 63 5.41 2.01 -7.55
N LEU A 64 6.47 2.46 -8.20
CA LEU A 64 7.80 2.62 -7.62
C LEU A 64 8.36 3.98 -8.04
N ALA A 65 8.44 4.91 -7.09
CA ALA A 65 8.96 6.25 -7.31
C ALA A 65 10.43 6.33 -6.86
N ARG A 66 11.31 6.72 -7.79
CA ARG A 66 12.77 6.85 -7.61
C ARG A 66 13.28 8.03 -8.42
N SER A 67 14.45 8.55 -8.08
CA SER A 67 15.09 9.61 -8.87
C SER A 67 15.12 9.32 -10.37
N ALA A 68 15.44 8.08 -10.73
CA ALA A 68 15.51 7.61 -12.12
C ALA A 68 14.20 7.75 -12.93
N ASN A 69 13.03 7.86 -12.29
CA ASN A 69 11.74 7.94 -13.01
C ASN A 69 10.83 9.09 -12.58
N THR A 70 11.16 9.81 -11.51
CA THR A 70 10.45 11.02 -11.09
C THR A 70 11.18 12.31 -11.47
N GLY A 71 12.49 12.24 -11.74
CA GLY A 71 13.33 13.43 -11.90
C GLY A 71 13.61 14.17 -10.58
N LEU A 72 13.21 13.60 -9.44
CA LEU A 72 13.48 14.15 -8.11
C LEU A 72 14.83 13.63 -7.58
N ALA A 73 15.51 14.40 -6.73
CA ALA A 73 16.71 13.92 -6.06
C ALA A 73 16.38 12.81 -5.05
N ASP A 74 17.33 11.90 -4.82
CA ASP A 74 17.17 10.85 -3.82
C ASP A 74 17.02 11.43 -2.40
N GLY A 75 16.06 10.90 -1.65
CA GLY A 75 15.94 11.22 -0.23
C GLY A 75 17.04 10.57 0.59
N LYS A 76 17.66 11.32 1.51
CA LYS A 76 18.74 10.82 2.38
C LYS A 76 18.34 9.61 3.22
N LEU A 77 17.08 9.54 3.65
CA LEU A 77 16.55 8.45 4.49
C LEU A 77 15.69 7.45 3.70
N ILE A 78 15.06 7.92 2.63
CA ILE A 78 14.14 7.16 1.81
C ILE A 78 14.52 7.42 0.35
N PRO A 79 15.39 6.59 -0.25
CA PRO A 79 15.84 6.79 -1.63
C PRO A 79 14.76 6.41 -2.65
N GLU A 80 13.81 5.56 -2.26
CA GLU A 80 12.70 5.13 -3.10
C GLU A 80 11.42 4.94 -2.28
N VAL A 81 10.27 5.18 -2.92
CA VAL A 81 8.95 4.98 -2.35
C VAL A 81 8.18 3.96 -3.19
N LEU A 82 7.72 2.88 -2.55
CA LEU A 82 6.80 1.92 -3.14
C LEU A 82 5.36 2.30 -2.80
N VAL A 83 4.46 2.07 -3.73
CA VAL A 83 3.01 2.10 -3.49
C VAL A 83 2.47 0.68 -3.60
N ILE A 84 1.90 0.17 -2.52
CA ILE A 84 1.36 -1.19 -2.44
C ILE A 84 -0.15 -1.14 -2.18
N GLY A 85 -0.92 -1.70 -3.09
CA GLY A 85 -2.34 -1.96 -2.88
C GLY A 85 -2.57 -3.22 -2.04
N LEU A 86 -3.47 -3.13 -1.06
CA LEU A 86 -3.97 -4.25 -0.27
C LEU A 86 -5.47 -4.35 -0.50
N LYS A 87 -5.91 -5.31 -1.34
CA LYS A 87 -7.35 -5.60 -1.48
C LYS A 87 -7.75 -6.39 -0.25
N LEU A 88 -8.74 -5.89 0.48
CA LEU A 88 -9.23 -6.50 1.70
C LEU A 88 -10.41 -7.42 1.39
N THR A 89 -10.49 -8.54 2.09
CA THR A 89 -11.68 -9.38 2.07
C THR A 89 -12.78 -8.75 2.92
N ALA A 90 -14.02 -9.20 2.74
CA ALA A 90 -15.15 -8.81 3.60
C ALA A 90 -14.97 -9.18 5.09
N LYS A 91 -13.98 -10.01 5.44
CA LYS A 91 -13.65 -10.35 6.84
C LYS A 91 -12.83 -9.26 7.53
N ALA A 92 -12.17 -8.39 6.78
CA ALA A 92 -11.41 -7.29 7.34
C ALA A 92 -12.36 -6.22 7.89
N THR A 93 -12.24 -5.91 9.18
CA THR A 93 -13.11 -4.92 9.85
C THR A 93 -12.55 -3.49 9.77
N GLY A 94 -11.34 -3.30 9.25
CA GLY A 94 -10.67 -2.01 9.17
C GLY A 94 -9.30 -2.12 8.50
N ILE A 95 -8.45 -1.12 8.74
CA ILE A 95 -7.09 -1.09 8.22
C ILE A 95 -6.27 -2.22 8.87
N PRO A 96 -5.61 -3.11 8.08
CA PRO A 96 -4.88 -4.25 8.61
C PRO A 96 -3.48 -3.83 9.11
N ASN A 97 -3.45 -3.07 10.20
CA ASN A 97 -2.22 -2.45 10.73
C ASN A 97 -1.08 -3.46 10.97
N GLU A 98 -1.39 -4.65 11.52
CA GLU A 98 -0.37 -5.68 11.78
C GLU A 98 0.26 -6.20 10.47
N VAL A 99 -0.52 -6.30 9.39
CA VAL A 99 -0.03 -6.73 8.07
C VAL A 99 0.81 -5.63 7.41
N ILE A 100 0.39 -4.37 7.54
CA ILE A 100 1.15 -3.21 7.07
C ILE A 100 2.50 -3.15 7.78
N ASP A 101 2.51 -3.31 9.11
CA ASP A 101 3.73 -3.33 9.90
C ASP A 101 4.67 -4.46 9.46
N LEU A 102 4.14 -5.66 9.23
CA LEU A 102 4.87 -6.80 8.70
C LEU A 102 5.53 -6.52 7.34
N ILE A 103 4.76 -6.02 6.37
CA ILE A 103 5.25 -5.80 5.00
C ILE A 103 6.32 -4.69 4.99
N ALA A 104 6.05 -3.57 5.65
CA ALA A 104 6.97 -2.44 5.69
C ALA A 104 8.22 -2.73 6.54
N GLY A 105 8.12 -3.56 7.58
CA GLY A 105 9.27 -3.99 8.39
C GLY A 105 10.32 -4.80 7.61
N GLN A 106 9.98 -5.35 6.45
CA GLN A 106 10.86 -6.20 5.65
C GLN A 106 11.63 -5.46 4.54
N ARG A 107 11.46 -4.15 4.42
CA ARG A 107 12.11 -3.32 3.40
C ARG A 107 12.68 -2.04 4.00
N LYS A 108 13.76 -1.55 3.39
CA LYS A 108 14.37 -0.25 3.73
C LYS A 108 13.69 0.92 3.00
N SER A 109 12.93 0.64 1.95
CA SER A 109 12.20 1.63 1.18
C SER A 109 10.99 2.15 1.94
N GLY A 110 10.61 3.41 1.67
CA GLY A 110 9.35 3.95 2.14
C GLY A 110 8.21 3.25 1.42
N ILE A 111 7.14 2.90 2.14
CA ILE A 111 5.95 2.28 1.54
C ILE A 111 4.72 3.10 1.90
N VAL A 112 3.98 3.49 0.87
CA VAL A 112 2.60 3.96 1.00
C VAL A 112 1.68 2.80 0.66
N PHE A 113 0.81 2.44 1.59
CA PHE A 113 -0.21 1.42 1.36
C PHE A 113 -1.51 2.06 0.92
N VAL A 114 -2.20 1.39 0.00
CA VAL A 114 -3.57 1.73 -0.38
C VAL A 114 -4.43 0.52 -0.06
N CYS A 115 -5.14 0.59 1.07
CA CYS A 115 -6.09 -0.44 1.45
C CYS A 115 -7.37 -0.22 0.65
N VAL A 116 -7.85 -1.25 -0.05
CA VAL A 116 -9.06 -1.19 -0.87
C VAL A 116 -10.05 -2.20 -0.34
N ARG A 117 -11.29 -1.77 -0.12
CA ARG A 117 -12.37 -2.64 0.35
C ARG A 117 -13.64 -2.42 -0.45
N ASP A 118 -14.47 -3.45 -0.50
CA ASP A 118 -15.84 -3.37 -0.99
C ASP A 118 -16.78 -3.08 0.18
N VAL A 119 -17.65 -2.07 0.04
CA VAL A 119 -18.69 -1.73 1.03
C VAL A 119 -20.06 -1.70 0.36
N PRO A 120 -21.15 -2.08 1.09
CA PRO A 120 -22.50 -1.84 0.61
C PRO A 120 -22.77 -0.34 0.42
N PHE A 121 -23.36 0.04 -0.70
CA PHE A 121 -23.72 1.41 -1.02
C PHE A 121 -24.94 1.45 -1.95
N GLU A 122 -26.02 2.12 -1.54
CA GLU A 122 -27.23 2.36 -2.36
C GLU A 122 -27.79 1.12 -3.10
N GLY A 123 -27.83 -0.03 -2.42
CA GLY A 123 -28.34 -1.29 -3.00
C GLY A 123 -27.36 -2.02 -3.92
N SER A 124 -26.13 -1.51 -4.05
CA SER A 124 -25.01 -2.17 -4.72
C SER A 124 -23.76 -2.23 -3.82
N THR A 125 -22.62 -2.54 -4.42
CA THR A 125 -21.30 -2.47 -3.80
C THR A 125 -20.54 -1.27 -4.35
N ARG A 126 -19.80 -0.58 -3.49
CA ARG A 126 -18.85 0.48 -3.87
C ARG A 126 -17.48 0.15 -3.31
N GLU A 127 -16.44 0.44 -4.09
CA GLU A 127 -15.07 0.38 -3.59
C GLU A 127 -14.70 1.65 -2.82
N GLU A 128 -14.05 1.46 -1.68
CA GLU A 128 -13.41 2.52 -0.92
C GLU A 128 -11.92 2.21 -0.75
N CYS A 129 -11.11 3.27 -0.71
CA CYS A 129 -9.71 3.18 -0.37
C CYS A 129 -9.31 4.09 0.79
N ALA A 130 -8.31 3.66 1.55
CA ALA A 130 -7.65 4.44 2.58
C ALA A 130 -6.14 4.29 2.45
N PHE A 131 -5.40 5.38 2.67
CA PHE A 131 -3.95 5.38 2.64
C PHE A 131 -3.39 5.06 4.03
N ALA A 132 -2.29 4.32 4.07
CA ALA A 132 -1.58 4.07 5.30
C ALA A 132 -0.06 4.09 5.11
N VAL A 133 0.65 4.53 6.14
CA VAL A 133 2.12 4.52 6.18
C VAL A 133 2.60 4.00 7.53
N ARG A 134 3.72 3.29 7.52
CA ARG A 134 4.44 2.92 8.74
C ARG A 134 5.58 3.91 8.97
N ARG A 135 5.63 4.54 10.14
CA ARG A 135 6.68 5.51 10.49
C ARG A 135 7.29 5.17 11.85
N ALA A 136 8.58 5.46 12.00
CA ALA A 136 9.22 5.44 13.30
C ALA A 136 8.66 6.61 14.14
N ILE A 137 8.26 6.31 15.37
CA ILE A 137 7.92 7.33 16.35
C ILE A 137 9.23 7.99 16.81
N PRO A 138 9.29 9.33 16.91
CA PRO A 138 10.44 10.00 17.50
C PRO A 138 10.74 9.42 18.89
N GLY A 139 11.91 8.81 19.02
CA GLY A 139 12.38 8.19 20.25
C GLY A 139 13.68 8.82 20.73
N ARG A 140 14.09 8.48 21.96
CA ARG A 140 15.40 8.88 22.49
C ARG A 140 16.52 8.17 21.73
N ALA A 141 17.60 8.91 21.45
CA ALA A 141 18.79 8.35 20.82
C ALA A 141 19.31 7.14 21.62
N GLY A 142 19.69 6.06 20.93
CA GLY A 142 20.18 4.81 21.54
C GLY A 142 19.11 3.76 21.86
N HIS A 143 17.82 4.07 21.72
CA HIS A 143 16.74 3.08 21.87
C HIS A 143 16.32 2.48 20.53
N THR A 144 15.89 1.21 20.55
CA THR A 144 15.31 0.56 19.37
C THR A 144 14.11 1.36 18.88
N PRO A 145 14.07 1.78 17.60
CA PRO A 145 12.97 2.55 17.06
C PRO A 145 11.64 1.79 17.19
N ILE A 146 10.64 2.46 17.73
CA ILE A 146 9.25 1.97 17.77
C ILE A 146 8.55 2.47 16.52
N TYR A 147 7.83 1.60 15.83
CA TYR A 147 7.10 1.95 14.61
C TYR A 147 5.59 1.93 14.86
N GLN A 148 4.88 2.82 14.19
CA GLN A 148 3.43 2.90 14.20
C GLN A 148 2.89 3.05 12.79
N VAL A 149 1.72 2.45 12.56
CA VAL A 149 0.94 2.63 11.34
C VAL A 149 0.00 3.82 11.53
N TYR A 150 0.04 4.74 10.59
CA TYR A 150 -0.86 5.88 10.46
C TYR A 150 -1.72 5.66 9.23
N ALA A 151 -3.03 5.77 9.38
CA ALA A 151 -3.98 5.59 8.30
C ALA A 151 -4.93 6.77 8.20
N GLY A 152 -5.28 7.15 6.97
CA GLY A 152 -6.31 8.13 6.69
C GLY A 152 -7.72 7.54 6.71
N ASP A 153 -8.70 8.39 6.48
CA ASP A 153 -10.10 7.99 6.36
C ASP A 153 -10.36 7.18 5.09
N TRP A 154 -11.40 6.35 5.13
CA TRP A 154 -11.94 5.69 3.95
C TRP A 154 -12.61 6.70 3.02
N GLN A 155 -12.26 6.66 1.74
CA GLN A 155 -12.80 7.51 0.69
C GLN A 155 -13.24 6.64 -0.50
N PRO A 156 -14.19 7.08 -1.34
CA PRO A 156 -14.51 6.36 -2.58
C PRO A 156 -13.26 6.14 -3.44
N ALA A 157 -13.04 4.89 -3.86
CA ALA A 157 -11.91 4.53 -4.69
C ALA A 157 -12.02 5.17 -6.09
N GLY A 158 -10.89 5.49 -6.71
CA GLY A 158 -10.86 6.10 -8.05
C GLY A 158 -11.23 7.59 -8.12
N SER A 159 -11.63 8.22 -7.01
CA SER A 159 -11.84 9.67 -6.96
C SER A 159 -10.50 10.41 -6.77
N PRO A 160 -10.22 11.51 -7.51
CA PRO A 160 -9.03 12.32 -7.32
C PRO A 160 -8.90 12.89 -5.89
N ALA A 161 -10.00 12.96 -5.15
CA ALA A 161 -10.07 13.49 -3.79
C ALA A 161 -9.33 12.64 -2.74
N GLY A 162 -9.00 11.37 -3.03
CA GLY A 162 -8.26 10.51 -2.10
C GLY A 162 -6.82 10.97 -1.84
N ALA A 163 -6.19 11.64 -2.80
CA ALA A 163 -4.79 12.08 -2.70
C ALA A 163 -4.58 13.36 -1.86
N GLY A 164 -5.67 14.07 -1.51
CA GLY A 164 -5.60 15.44 -0.96
C GLY A 164 -5.70 15.59 0.56
N ARG A 165 -5.85 14.51 1.33
CA ARG A 165 -6.00 14.58 2.81
C ARG A 165 -5.08 13.60 3.54
N LEU A 166 -3.78 13.72 3.31
CA LEU A 166 -2.80 13.32 4.31
C LEU A 166 -2.38 14.60 5.04
N TYR A 167 -3.20 15.05 5.99
CA TYR A 167 -2.76 16.08 6.93
C TYR A 167 -1.72 15.42 7.84
N TYR A 168 -0.46 15.79 7.63
CA TYR A 168 0.63 15.57 8.60
C TYR A 168 0.67 16.74 9.58
#